data_AF-A0A2N2WHG6-F1
#
_entry.id   AF-A0A2N2WHG6-F1
#
_cell.length_a   1.000
_cell.length_b   1.000
_cell.length_c   1.000
_cell.angle_alpha   90.00
_cell.angle_beta   90.00
_cell.angle_gamma   90.00
#
_symmetry.space_group_name_H-M   'P 1'
#
loop_
_entity.id
_entity.type
_entity.pdbx_description
1 polymer ?
#
loop_
_entity_poly.entity_id
_entity_poly.type
_entity_poly.pdbx_seq_one_letter_code
_entity_poly.pdbx_strand_id
1 'polypeptide(L)'
;RGLKLIVYGLLLNVGLNLHLLYHIFIGEQTLNPLPYLFGVDILFLAGLSVIAIAVLRLILRNSLFGWLLLTLLVASAGLFIPSGEIDGSWLTYLLAFIVRETWWSYFPLFPWLAYPLAGYSFYLISKSDFITEISKSKLLLIGGSLLILLLITFSYGFNITVDLPAYYHHATTYFLWAMLFLAFWVIVISYLVKHTAGNPVNKYLQWTGRNVTAFYVFQWLLIGNLATAFYKTVSAGYLVLWFLGITIATSCLVWIYKIIKAKYRADKRVGLV
;
A
#
# COMPACT_ATOMS: atom_id res chain seq x y z
N ARG A 1 3.65 12.68 -12.56
CA ARG A 1 2.98 12.26 -11.29
C ARG A 1 3.86 11.31 -10.48
N GLY A 2 4.39 10.23 -11.08
CA GLY A 2 5.25 9.27 -10.38
C GLY A 2 6.46 9.91 -9.67
N LEU A 3 7.21 10.78 -10.36
CA LEU A 3 8.33 11.52 -9.74
C LEU A 3 7.93 12.32 -8.48
N LYS A 4 6.73 12.91 -8.46
CA LYS A 4 6.23 13.63 -7.27
C LYS A 4 5.99 12.68 -6.11
N LEU A 5 5.49 11.48 -6.36
CA LEU A 5 5.28 10.47 -5.31
C LEU A 5 6.59 9.96 -4.74
N ILE A 6 7.63 9.81 -5.57
CA ILE A 6 8.99 9.46 -5.12
C ILE A 6 9.53 10.54 -4.16
N VAL A 7 9.43 11.82 -4.54
CA VAL A 7 9.83 12.93 -3.67
C VAL A 7 9.01 12.94 -2.38
N TYR A 8 7.70 12.71 -2.45
CA TYR A 8 6.85 12.63 -1.25
C TYR A 8 7.18 11.42 -0.37
N GLY A 9 7.60 10.29 -0.95
CA GLY A 9 8.11 9.14 -0.20
C GLY A 9 9.34 9.50 0.60
N LEU A 10 10.30 10.20 -0.01
CA LEU A 10 11.50 10.68 0.70
C LEU A 10 11.14 11.65 1.83
N LEU A 11 10.27 12.62 1.57
CA LEU A 11 9.82 13.56 2.61
C LEU A 11 9.07 12.85 3.74
N LEU A 12 8.27 11.84 3.42
CA LEU A 12 7.58 11.03 4.42
C LEU A 12 8.60 10.26 5.27
N ASN A 13 9.61 9.64 4.68
CA ASN A 13 10.67 8.93 5.40
C ASN A 13 11.43 9.85 6.37
N VAL A 14 11.74 11.07 5.95
CA VAL A 14 12.33 12.09 6.85
C VAL A 14 11.38 12.39 8.00
N GLY A 15 10.10 12.65 7.71
CA GLY A 15 9.12 13.02 8.73
C GLY A 15 8.78 11.89 9.71
N LEU A 16 8.64 10.65 9.22
CA LEU A 16 8.26 9.50 10.05
C LEU A 16 9.40 9.08 10.97
N ASN A 17 10.64 9.27 10.55
CA ASN A 17 11.85 8.98 11.34
C ASN A 17 12.43 10.21 12.03
N LEU A 18 11.73 11.35 12.07
CA LEU A 18 12.29 12.62 12.53
C LEU A 18 12.85 12.52 13.96
N HIS A 19 12.11 11.93 14.87
CA HIS A 19 12.55 11.69 16.25
C HIS A 19 13.82 10.83 16.29
N LEU A 20 13.85 9.71 15.56
CA LEU A 20 15.02 8.84 15.49
C LEU A 20 16.25 9.55 14.90
N LEU A 21 16.07 10.26 13.78
CA LEU A 21 17.13 11.00 13.11
C LEU A 21 17.70 12.11 14.01
N TYR A 22 16.86 12.75 14.82
CA TYR A 22 17.30 13.71 15.83
C TYR A 22 18.23 13.04 16.87
N HIS A 23 17.83 11.88 17.42
CA HIS A 23 18.66 11.14 18.38
C HIS A 23 19.99 10.62 17.79
N ILE A 24 19.99 10.23 16.50
CA ILE A 24 21.23 9.91 15.78
C ILE A 24 22.11 11.16 15.66
N PHE A 25 21.52 12.31 15.30
CA PHE A 25 22.24 13.55 15.09
C PHE A 25 22.94 14.08 16.35
N ILE A 26 22.29 13.98 17.52
CA ILE A 26 22.88 14.40 18.81
C ILE A 26 23.80 13.33 19.43
N GLY A 27 23.99 12.19 18.76
CA GLY A 27 24.88 11.12 19.20
C GLY A 27 24.32 10.17 20.27
N GLU A 28 23.02 10.22 20.55
CA GLU A 28 22.37 9.31 21.51
C GLU A 28 22.12 7.91 20.94
N GLN A 29 22.10 7.77 19.61
CA GLN A 29 21.92 6.49 18.91
C GLN A 29 23.01 6.31 17.85
N THR A 30 23.67 5.15 17.83
CA THR A 30 24.77 4.82 16.89
C THR A 30 24.28 4.07 15.64
N LEU A 31 23.12 4.48 15.11
CA LEU A 31 22.50 3.86 13.93
C LEU A 31 22.87 4.60 12.64
N ASN A 32 22.97 3.86 11.53
CA ASN A 32 23.11 4.46 10.21
C ASN A 32 21.78 5.13 9.79
N PRO A 33 21.75 6.44 9.47
CA PRO A 33 20.52 7.13 9.09
C PRO A 33 20.01 6.76 7.69
N LEU A 34 20.87 6.26 6.79
CA LEU A 34 20.53 6.06 5.38
C LEU A 34 19.40 5.04 5.15
N PRO A 35 19.36 3.86 5.79
CA PRO A 35 18.22 2.95 5.72
C PRO A 35 16.86 3.59 6.07
N TYR A 36 16.84 4.53 7.01
CA TYR A 36 15.61 5.21 7.43
C TYR A 36 15.19 6.30 6.44
N LEU A 37 16.15 6.96 5.79
CA LEU A 37 15.89 7.95 4.75
C LEU A 37 15.45 7.28 3.43
N PHE A 38 16.10 6.19 3.06
CA PHE A 38 15.86 5.47 1.81
C PHE A 38 14.93 4.26 1.95
N GLY A 39 14.31 4.08 3.12
CA GLY A 39 13.26 3.09 3.38
C GLY A 39 12.30 2.94 2.21
N VAL A 40 12.18 1.75 1.62
CA VAL A 40 11.35 1.54 0.43
C VAL A 40 9.89 1.38 0.86
N ASP A 41 9.22 2.51 1.04
CA ASP A 41 7.82 2.55 1.46
C ASP A 41 6.84 2.62 0.27
N ILE A 42 5.54 2.48 0.53
CA ILE A 42 4.48 2.36 -0.48
C ILE A 42 4.39 3.56 -1.43
N LEU A 43 4.82 4.76 -1.00
CA LEU A 43 4.82 5.94 -1.86
C LEU A 43 5.88 5.84 -2.97
N PHE A 44 7.03 5.23 -2.67
CA PHE A 44 8.03 4.92 -3.70
C PHE A 44 7.50 3.90 -4.69
N LEU A 45 6.93 2.80 -4.19
CA LEU A 45 6.27 1.79 -5.03
C LEU A 45 5.20 2.42 -5.92
N ALA A 46 4.33 3.26 -5.37
CA ALA A 46 3.28 3.95 -6.13
C ALA A 46 3.87 4.88 -7.20
N GLY A 47 4.95 5.59 -6.86
CA GLY A 47 5.68 6.43 -7.81
C GLY A 47 6.26 5.65 -8.99
N LEU A 48 6.98 4.58 -8.68
CA LEU A 48 7.60 3.69 -9.67
C LEU A 48 6.56 2.96 -10.51
N SER A 49 5.47 2.49 -9.90
CA SER A 49 4.39 1.80 -10.59
C SER A 49 3.66 2.70 -11.58
N VAL A 50 3.44 3.97 -11.24
CA VAL A 50 2.86 4.94 -12.19
C VAL A 50 3.79 5.16 -13.39
N ILE A 51 5.10 5.23 -13.17
CA ILE A 51 6.08 5.37 -14.26
C ILE A 51 6.09 4.10 -15.11
N ALA A 52 6.19 2.92 -14.49
CA ALA A 52 6.20 1.62 -15.16
C ALA A 52 4.94 1.43 -16.02
N ILE A 53 3.75 1.65 -15.45
CA ILE A 53 2.48 1.53 -16.18
C ILE A 53 2.44 2.53 -17.35
N ALA A 54 2.93 3.76 -17.18
CA ALA A 54 2.95 4.74 -18.27
C ALA A 54 3.81 4.27 -19.46
N VAL A 55 4.98 3.68 -19.20
CA VAL A 55 5.85 3.10 -20.23
C VAL A 55 5.22 1.85 -20.84
N LEU A 56 4.74 0.93 -20.01
CA LEU A 56 4.13 -0.34 -20.44
C LEU A 56 2.90 -0.12 -21.32
N ARG A 57 2.12 0.95 -21.10
CA ARG A 57 0.99 1.32 -21.96
C ARG A 57 1.39 1.64 -23.39
N LEU A 58 2.63 2.10 -23.64
CA LEU A 58 3.13 2.34 -24.99
C LEU A 58 3.28 1.02 -25.78
N ILE A 59 3.58 -0.08 -25.06
CA ILE A 59 3.87 -1.40 -25.62
C ILE A 59 2.61 -2.27 -25.64
N LEU A 60 2.01 -2.50 -24.46
CA LEU A 60 0.88 -3.42 -24.26
C LEU A 60 -0.46 -2.83 -24.68
N ARG A 61 -0.57 -1.49 -24.78
CA ARG A 61 -1.80 -0.77 -25.11
C ARG A 61 -2.99 -1.26 -24.26
N ASN A 62 -4.04 -1.77 -24.90
CA ASN A 62 -5.25 -2.31 -24.26
C ASN A 62 -5.31 -3.85 -24.28
N SER A 63 -4.19 -4.55 -24.52
CA SER A 63 -4.16 -6.01 -24.54
C SER A 63 -4.33 -6.59 -23.13
N LEU A 64 -5.56 -6.98 -22.76
CA LEU A 64 -5.85 -7.57 -21.44
C LEU A 64 -4.95 -8.77 -21.16
N PHE A 65 -4.78 -9.67 -22.15
CA PHE A 65 -3.89 -10.82 -22.02
C PHE A 65 -2.44 -10.41 -21.73
N GLY A 66 -1.93 -9.39 -22.43
CA GLY A 66 -0.58 -8.88 -22.20
C GLY A 66 -0.39 -8.32 -20.79
N TRP A 67 -1.38 -7.61 -20.25
CA TRP A 67 -1.34 -7.11 -18.87
C TRP A 67 -1.42 -8.23 -17.83
N LEU A 68 -2.29 -9.23 -18.04
CA LEU A 68 -2.40 -10.39 -17.14
C LEU A 68 -1.13 -11.24 -17.15
N LEU A 69 -0.55 -11.50 -18.32
CA LEU A 69 0.71 -12.22 -18.44
C LEU A 69 1.83 -11.47 -17.71
N LEU A 70 1.93 -10.15 -17.92
CA LEU A 70 2.95 -9.34 -17.24
C LEU A 70 2.74 -9.33 -15.72
N THR A 71 1.51 -9.24 -15.22
CA THR A 71 1.22 -9.35 -13.79
C THR A 71 1.79 -10.64 -13.20
N LEU A 72 1.59 -11.77 -13.88
CA LEU A 72 2.11 -13.06 -13.43
C LEU A 72 3.64 -13.11 -13.49
N LEU A 73 4.25 -12.63 -14.58
CA LEU A 73 5.71 -12.57 -14.71
C LEU A 73 6.35 -11.71 -13.61
N VAL A 74 5.76 -10.55 -13.30
CA VAL A 74 6.24 -9.65 -12.23
C VAL A 74 6.06 -10.30 -10.86
N ALA A 75 4.95 -10.97 -10.60
CA ALA A 75 4.72 -11.71 -9.35
C ALA A 75 5.67 -12.91 -9.19
N SER A 76 6.19 -13.46 -10.29
CA SER A 76 7.15 -14.56 -10.31
C SER A 76 8.59 -14.15 -10.40
N ALA A 77 8.89 -12.88 -10.71
CA ALA A 77 10.24 -12.35 -10.74
C ALA A 77 10.97 -12.60 -9.40
N GLY A 78 10.24 -12.55 -8.28
CA GLY A 78 10.67 -12.91 -6.92
C GLY A 78 11.52 -14.19 -6.86
N LEU A 79 11.15 -15.22 -7.62
CA LEU A 79 11.79 -16.54 -7.62
C LEU A 79 13.18 -16.56 -8.26
N PHE A 80 13.48 -15.56 -9.09
CA PHE A 80 14.71 -15.50 -9.89
C PHE A 80 15.71 -14.48 -9.35
N ILE A 81 15.37 -13.81 -8.26
CA ILE A 81 16.20 -12.77 -7.67
C ILE A 81 17.05 -13.42 -6.60
N PRO A 82 18.39 -13.34 -6.70
CA PRO A 82 19.26 -13.88 -5.66
C PRO A 82 18.96 -13.23 -4.32
N SER A 83 18.63 -14.05 -3.32
CA SER A 83 18.58 -13.63 -1.93
C SER A 83 20.02 -13.50 -1.42
N GLY A 84 20.42 -12.29 -1.02
CA GLY A 84 21.76 -12.05 -0.53
C GLY A 84 22.10 -10.57 -0.45
N GLU A 85 22.71 -10.15 0.66
CA GLU A 85 23.27 -8.82 0.84
C GLU A 85 24.47 -8.65 -0.12
N ILE A 86 24.40 -7.66 -1.01
CA ILE A 86 25.57 -7.11 -1.69
C ILE A 86 26.14 -6.13 -0.67
N ASP A 87 27.43 -6.31 -0.38
CA ASP A 87 28.23 -5.43 0.46
C ASP A 87 27.88 -3.96 0.27
N GLY A 88 27.90 -3.20 1.37
CA GLY A 88 27.40 -1.82 1.63
C GLY A 88 27.79 -0.71 0.64
N SER A 89 27.65 -0.99 -0.64
CA SER A 89 27.84 -0.12 -1.79
C SER A 89 26.57 0.69 -2.02
N TRP A 90 26.72 1.82 -2.71
CA TRP A 90 25.61 2.65 -3.13
C TRP A 90 24.56 1.87 -3.97
N LEU A 91 24.99 0.79 -4.64
CA LEU A 91 24.12 -0.04 -5.47
C LEU A 91 23.06 -0.77 -4.65
N THR A 92 23.35 -1.10 -3.39
CA THR A 92 22.37 -1.67 -2.44
C THR A 92 21.18 -0.73 -2.28
N TYR A 93 21.42 0.59 -2.23
CA TYR A 93 20.35 1.58 -2.11
C TYR A 93 19.45 1.63 -3.34
N LEU A 94 20.04 1.54 -4.54
CA LEU A 94 19.27 1.53 -5.78
C LEU A 94 18.47 0.23 -5.95
N LEU A 95 19.10 -0.92 -5.70
CA LEU A 95 18.49 -2.23 -5.92
C LEU A 95 17.38 -2.53 -4.92
N ALA A 96 17.41 -1.96 -3.71
CA ALA A 96 16.32 -2.09 -2.73
C ALA A 96 14.98 -1.63 -3.32
N PHE A 97 14.95 -0.53 -4.08
CA PHE A 97 13.71 -0.05 -4.71
C PHE A 97 13.16 -0.98 -5.78
N ILE A 98 14.01 -1.82 -6.39
CA ILE A 98 13.63 -2.65 -7.52
C ILE A 98 13.29 -4.05 -7.02
N VAL A 99 14.18 -4.68 -6.28
CA VAL A 99 14.26 -6.14 -6.31
C VAL A 99 14.83 -6.76 -5.05
N ARG A 100 15.65 -6.01 -4.32
CA ARG A 100 16.56 -6.56 -3.33
C ARG A 100 15.91 -6.68 -1.96
N GLU A 101 16.18 -7.81 -1.32
CA GLU A 101 15.80 -8.05 0.07
C GLU A 101 16.74 -7.29 1.01
N THR A 102 16.20 -6.28 1.69
CA THR A 102 16.85 -5.60 2.82
C THR A 102 15.77 -5.32 3.85
N TRP A 103 16.13 -5.30 5.13
CA TRP A 103 15.16 -5.10 6.22
C TRP A 103 14.39 -3.78 6.16
N TRP A 104 14.92 -2.80 5.42
CA TRP A 104 14.33 -1.48 5.21
C TRP A 104 13.63 -1.34 3.83
N SER A 105 13.57 -2.42 3.06
CA SER A 105 12.90 -2.46 1.75
C SER A 105 11.55 -3.16 1.81
N TYR A 106 10.54 -2.46 2.34
CA TYR A 106 9.20 -3.02 2.53
C TYR A 106 8.44 -3.27 1.22
N PHE A 107 8.51 -2.33 0.28
CA PHE A 107 7.73 -2.37 -0.96
C PHE A 107 8.61 -2.24 -2.21
N PRO A 108 9.56 -3.17 -2.46
CA PRO A 108 10.35 -3.18 -3.69
C PRO A 108 9.43 -3.32 -4.91
N LEU A 109 9.87 -2.83 -6.07
CA LEU A 109 9.07 -2.89 -7.30
C LEU A 109 8.65 -4.32 -7.65
N PHE A 110 9.51 -5.31 -7.42
CA PHE A 110 9.20 -6.73 -7.55
C PHE A 110 9.16 -7.36 -6.15
N PRO A 111 8.10 -8.10 -5.79
CA PRO A 111 6.95 -8.50 -6.62
C PRO A 111 5.81 -7.46 -6.68
N TRP A 112 5.88 -6.37 -5.93
CA TRP A 112 4.71 -5.53 -5.63
C TRP A 112 4.06 -4.81 -6.82
N LEU A 113 4.79 -4.57 -7.91
CA LEU A 113 4.24 -4.01 -9.16
C LEU A 113 3.11 -4.89 -9.72
N ALA A 114 3.08 -6.19 -9.39
CA ALA A 114 2.02 -7.10 -9.80
C ALA A 114 0.63 -6.61 -9.35
N TYR A 115 0.50 -5.99 -8.16
CA TYR A 115 -0.79 -5.51 -7.66
C TYR A 115 -1.33 -4.30 -8.45
N PRO A 116 -0.57 -3.21 -8.71
CA PRO A 116 -1.00 -2.16 -9.62
C PRO A 116 -1.30 -2.66 -11.04
N LEU A 117 -0.52 -3.61 -11.56
CA LEU A 117 -0.79 -4.21 -12.87
C LEU A 117 -2.11 -5.00 -12.87
N ALA A 118 -2.37 -5.79 -11.82
CA ALA A 118 -3.64 -6.49 -11.65
C ALA A 118 -4.82 -5.51 -11.56
N GLY A 119 -4.64 -4.38 -10.86
CA GLY A 119 -5.61 -3.29 -10.82
C GLY A 119 -5.88 -2.66 -12.19
N TYR A 120 -4.84 -2.48 -13.02
CA TYR A 120 -5.01 -2.00 -14.39
C TYR A 120 -5.69 -3.05 -15.29
N SER A 121 -5.37 -4.33 -15.14
CA SER A 121 -6.09 -5.43 -15.80
C SER A 121 -7.57 -5.41 -15.41
N PHE A 122 -7.89 -5.25 -14.13
CA PHE A 122 -9.26 -5.11 -13.66
C PHE A 122 -9.96 -3.89 -14.27
N TYR A 123 -9.26 -2.76 -14.43
CA TYR A 123 -9.80 -1.60 -15.14
C TYR A 123 -10.17 -1.92 -16.60
N LEU A 124 -9.33 -2.68 -17.32
CA LEU A 124 -9.67 -3.11 -18.69
C LEU A 124 -10.87 -4.06 -18.72
N ILE A 125 -10.97 -4.99 -17.77
CA ILE A 125 -12.14 -5.87 -17.62
C ILE A 125 -13.40 -5.04 -17.29
N SER A 126 -13.29 -4.01 -16.46
CA SER A 126 -14.43 -3.15 -16.10
C SER A 126 -14.96 -2.31 -17.27
N LYS A 127 -14.18 -2.17 -18.33
CA LYS A 127 -14.61 -1.51 -19.57
C LYS A 127 -15.28 -2.45 -20.56
N SER A 128 -15.16 -3.77 -20.37
CA SER A 128 -15.92 -4.72 -21.16
C SER A 128 -17.25 -5.02 -20.49
N ASP A 129 -18.23 -5.47 -21.28
CA ASP A 129 -19.55 -5.85 -20.76
C ASP A 129 -19.51 -7.12 -19.88
N PHE A 130 -18.33 -7.75 -19.75
CA PHE A 130 -18.11 -8.98 -18.99
C PHE A 130 -18.59 -8.91 -17.53
N ILE A 131 -18.32 -7.80 -16.82
CA ILE A 131 -18.72 -7.67 -15.41
C ILE A 131 -20.21 -7.37 -15.28
N THR A 132 -20.78 -6.60 -16.21
CA THR A 132 -22.20 -6.21 -16.19
C THR A 132 -23.14 -7.38 -16.45
N GLU A 133 -22.66 -8.46 -17.05
CA GLU A 133 -23.42 -9.68 -17.34
C GLU A 133 -23.48 -10.69 -16.18
N ILE A 134 -22.72 -10.47 -15.09
CA ILE A 134 -22.70 -11.41 -13.97
C ILE A 134 -23.95 -11.24 -13.11
N SER A 135 -24.84 -12.24 -13.15
CA SER A 135 -26.06 -12.23 -12.33
C SER A 135 -25.75 -12.27 -10.82
N LYS A 136 -26.67 -11.75 -10.00
CA LYS A 136 -26.53 -11.76 -8.53
C LYS A 136 -26.26 -13.16 -7.97
N SER A 137 -26.96 -14.18 -8.46
CA SER A 137 -26.79 -15.56 -8.00
C SER A 137 -25.39 -16.10 -8.32
N LYS A 138 -24.85 -15.78 -9.51
CA LYS A 138 -23.49 -16.13 -9.89
C LYS A 138 -22.47 -15.42 -9.00
N LEU A 139 -22.68 -14.13 -8.70
CA LEU A 139 -21.79 -13.36 -7.83
C LEU A 139 -21.76 -13.92 -6.40
N LEU A 140 -22.92 -14.32 -5.87
CA LEU A 140 -23.00 -14.99 -4.56
C LEU A 140 -22.31 -16.35 -4.56
N LEU A 141 -22.48 -17.14 -5.63
CA LEU A 141 -21.78 -18.41 -5.79
C LEU A 141 -20.26 -18.21 -5.81
N ILE A 142 -19.77 -17.27 -6.63
CA ILE A 142 -18.34 -16.92 -6.68
C ILE A 142 -17.85 -16.46 -5.31
N GLY A 143 -18.58 -15.57 -4.64
CA GLY A 143 -18.23 -15.10 -3.30
C GLY A 143 -18.18 -16.23 -2.26
N GLY A 144 -19.14 -17.15 -2.30
CA GLY A 144 -19.17 -18.33 -1.45
C GLY A 144 -18.01 -19.31 -1.72
N SER A 145 -17.71 -19.58 -2.98
CA SER A 145 -16.57 -20.41 -3.37
C SER A 145 -15.24 -19.79 -2.95
N LEU A 146 -15.07 -18.47 -3.13
CA LEU A 146 -13.89 -17.75 -2.66
C LEU A 146 -13.77 -17.80 -1.14
N LEU A 147 -14.86 -17.62 -0.40
CA LEU A 147 -14.86 -17.73 1.05
C LEU A 147 -14.39 -19.12 1.51
N ILE A 148 -14.95 -20.19 0.93
CA ILE A 148 -14.54 -21.56 1.27
C ILE A 148 -13.04 -21.76 0.99
N LEU A 149 -12.57 -21.34 -0.18
CA LEU A 149 -11.16 -21.46 -0.55
C LEU A 149 -10.26 -20.66 0.41
N LEU A 150 -10.66 -19.44 0.78
CA LEU A 150 -9.94 -18.60 1.74
C LEU A 150 -9.93 -19.20 3.15
N LEU A 151 -11.02 -19.83 3.60
CA LEU A 151 -11.07 -20.51 4.89
C LEU A 151 -10.12 -21.71 4.92
N ILE A 152 -10.11 -22.53 3.86
CA ILE A 152 -9.20 -23.69 3.73
C ILE A 152 -7.74 -23.23 3.70
N THR A 153 -7.45 -22.12 3.03
CA THR A 153 -6.09 -21.58 2.86
C THR A 153 -5.73 -20.48 3.86
N PHE A 154 -6.56 -20.24 4.88
CA PHE A 154 -6.37 -19.11 5.79
C PHE A 154 -5.05 -19.19 6.55
N SER A 155 -4.73 -20.38 7.08
CA SER A 155 -3.48 -20.61 7.82
C SER A 155 -2.25 -20.28 6.97
N TYR A 156 -2.26 -20.67 5.69
CA TYR A 156 -1.19 -20.35 4.75
C TYR A 156 -1.00 -18.83 4.59
N GLY A 157 -2.07 -18.10 4.27
CA GLY A 157 -1.99 -16.65 4.08
C GLY A 157 -1.66 -15.90 5.38
N PHE A 158 -2.21 -16.35 6.51
CA PHE A 158 -1.95 -15.77 7.83
C PHE A 158 -0.49 -15.91 8.23
N ASN A 159 0.10 -17.11 8.11
CA ASN A 159 1.49 -17.38 8.49
C ASN A 159 2.49 -16.51 7.71
N ILE A 160 2.26 -16.29 6.42
CA ILE A 160 3.09 -15.38 5.62
C ILE A 160 2.86 -13.92 6.03
N THR A 161 1.62 -13.52 6.32
CA THR A 161 1.29 -12.13 6.65
C THR A 161 1.91 -11.68 7.98
N VAL A 162 2.03 -12.57 8.97
CA VAL A 162 2.63 -12.24 10.27
C VAL A 162 4.16 -12.27 10.27
N ASP A 163 4.77 -12.87 9.24
CA ASP A 163 6.21 -12.90 9.02
C ASP A 163 6.59 -11.78 8.04
N LEU A 164 7.05 -10.63 8.56
CA LEU A 164 7.30 -9.43 7.76
C LEU A 164 8.30 -9.66 6.60
N PRO A 165 9.47 -10.29 6.81
CA PRO A 165 10.34 -10.69 5.70
C PRO A 165 9.61 -11.47 4.60
N ALA A 166 8.86 -12.51 4.97
CA ALA A 166 8.13 -13.33 4.01
C ALA A 166 6.99 -12.57 3.33
N TYR A 167 6.34 -11.63 4.03
CA TYR A 167 5.28 -10.78 3.49
C TYR A 167 5.81 -9.77 2.47
N TYR A 168 6.90 -9.06 2.78
CA TYR A 168 7.44 -8.02 1.91
C TYR A 168 8.17 -8.57 0.68
N HIS A 169 8.73 -9.77 0.80
CA HIS A 169 9.44 -10.47 -0.27
C HIS A 169 8.73 -11.79 -0.64
N HIS A 170 7.40 -11.73 -0.72
CA HIS A 170 6.55 -12.89 -0.91
C HIS A 170 6.70 -13.55 -2.28
N ALA A 171 6.44 -14.86 -2.31
CA ALA A 171 6.36 -15.64 -3.53
C ALA A 171 5.05 -15.43 -4.30
N THR A 172 5.01 -15.86 -5.57
CA THR A 172 3.82 -15.81 -6.43
C THR A 172 2.60 -16.49 -5.81
N THR A 173 2.79 -17.57 -5.06
CA THR A 173 1.70 -18.29 -4.41
C THR A 173 0.94 -17.43 -3.40
N TYR A 174 1.66 -16.60 -2.64
CA TYR A 174 1.04 -15.62 -1.75
C TYR A 174 0.35 -14.49 -2.52
N PHE A 175 0.97 -14.01 -3.61
CA PHE A 175 0.34 -13.02 -4.49
C PHE A 175 -1.03 -13.53 -4.99
N LEU A 176 -1.11 -14.77 -5.47
CA LEU A 176 -2.37 -15.38 -5.94
C LEU A 176 -3.39 -15.48 -4.79
N TRP A 177 -2.96 -15.92 -3.61
CA TRP A 177 -3.82 -15.96 -2.42
C TRP A 177 -4.37 -14.57 -2.06
N ALA A 178 -3.51 -13.55 -2.07
CA ALA A 178 -3.89 -12.16 -1.83
C ALA A 178 -4.87 -11.63 -2.88
N MET A 179 -4.72 -12.02 -4.16
CA MET A 179 -5.67 -11.66 -5.22
C MET A 179 -7.05 -12.30 -5.00
N LEU A 180 -7.12 -13.55 -4.55
CA LEU A 180 -8.37 -14.21 -4.17
C LEU A 180 -9.03 -13.50 -2.98
N PHE A 181 -8.22 -13.15 -1.97
CA PHE A 181 -8.66 -12.40 -0.79
C PHE A 181 -9.24 -11.03 -1.19
N LEU A 182 -8.55 -10.28 -2.06
CA LEU A 182 -9.02 -9.01 -2.57
C LEU A 182 -10.31 -9.17 -3.40
N ALA A 183 -10.39 -10.17 -4.27
CA ALA A 183 -11.60 -10.43 -5.07
C ALA A 183 -12.82 -10.70 -4.19
N PHE A 184 -12.65 -11.51 -3.13
CA PHE A 184 -13.70 -11.75 -2.14
C PHE A 184 -14.17 -10.45 -1.47
N TRP A 185 -13.22 -9.64 -0.97
CA TRP A 185 -13.57 -8.36 -0.33
C TRP A 185 -14.21 -7.35 -1.28
N VAL A 186 -13.81 -7.30 -2.54
CA VAL A 186 -14.47 -6.47 -3.56
C VAL A 186 -15.94 -6.88 -3.70
N ILE A 187 -16.23 -8.17 -3.78
CA ILE A 187 -17.61 -8.67 -3.85
C ILE A 187 -18.39 -8.26 -2.59
N VAL A 188 -17.85 -8.53 -1.40
CA VAL A 188 -18.50 -8.19 -0.12
C VAL A 188 -18.75 -6.70 -0.01
N ILE A 189 -17.74 -5.87 -0.26
CA ILE A 189 -17.85 -4.40 -0.15
C ILE A 189 -18.83 -3.86 -1.19
N SER A 190 -18.81 -4.37 -2.43
CA SER A 190 -19.77 -3.95 -3.47
C SER A 190 -21.21 -4.19 -3.03
N TYR A 191 -21.47 -5.31 -2.35
CA TYR A 191 -22.78 -5.64 -1.80
C TYR A 191 -23.14 -4.73 -0.62
N LEU A 192 -22.22 -4.55 0.33
CA LEU A 192 -22.43 -3.70 1.50
C LEU A 192 -22.74 -2.26 1.10
N VAL A 193 -21.96 -1.67 0.20
CA VAL A 193 -22.13 -0.28 -0.25
C VAL A 193 -23.51 -0.08 -0.88
N LYS A 194 -23.99 -1.03 -1.67
CA LYS A 194 -25.31 -0.96 -2.32
C LYS A 194 -26.47 -0.93 -1.32
N HIS A 195 -26.35 -1.65 -0.19
CA HIS A 195 -27.44 -1.78 0.79
C HIS A 195 -27.31 -0.84 1.99
N THR A 196 -26.18 -0.14 2.14
CA THR A 196 -25.90 0.72 3.30
C THR A 196 -25.49 2.14 2.92
N ALA A 197 -25.85 2.62 1.73
CA ALA A 197 -25.42 3.93 1.20
C ALA A 197 -25.68 5.13 2.14
N GLY A 198 -26.76 5.08 2.93
CA GLY A 198 -27.10 6.14 3.90
C GLY A 198 -26.36 6.06 5.24
N ASN A 199 -25.77 4.89 5.56
CA ASN A 199 -25.20 4.58 6.87
C ASN A 199 -23.96 5.45 7.16
N PRO A 200 -23.85 6.08 8.36
CA PRO A 200 -22.69 6.87 8.74
C PRO A 200 -21.34 6.13 8.63
N VAL A 201 -21.30 4.85 8.98
CA VAL A 201 -20.10 4.01 8.88
C VAL A 201 -19.67 3.86 7.42
N ASN A 202 -20.61 3.57 6.52
CA ASN A 202 -20.30 3.48 5.08
C ASN A 202 -19.83 4.82 4.52
N LYS A 203 -20.47 5.94 4.90
CA LYS A 203 -20.03 7.29 4.52
C LYS A 203 -18.61 7.58 5.01
N TYR A 204 -18.30 7.18 6.23
CA TYR A 204 -16.96 7.31 6.80
C TYR A 204 -15.93 6.46 6.04
N LEU A 205 -16.22 5.18 5.77
CA LEU A 205 -15.31 4.30 5.00
C LEU A 205 -15.07 4.81 3.56
N GLN A 206 -16.09 5.36 2.91
CA GLN A 206 -15.91 6.01 1.61
C GLN A 206 -15.05 7.28 1.73
N TRP A 207 -15.24 8.05 2.80
CA TRP A 207 -14.42 9.22 3.07
C TRP A 207 -12.96 8.85 3.35
N THR A 208 -12.67 7.80 4.12
CA THR A 208 -11.30 7.33 4.33
C THR A 208 -10.67 6.87 3.01
N GLY A 209 -11.39 6.08 2.20
CA GLY A 209 -10.91 5.64 0.89
C GLY A 209 -10.58 6.80 -0.08
N ARG A 210 -11.43 7.84 -0.13
CA ARG A 210 -11.17 9.04 -0.95
C ARG A 210 -9.97 9.86 -0.46
N ASN A 211 -9.58 9.72 0.80
CA ASN A 211 -8.48 10.45 1.43
C ASN A 211 -7.34 9.52 1.86
N VAL A 212 -7.25 8.31 1.28
CA VAL A 212 -6.34 7.25 1.74
C VAL A 212 -4.88 7.70 1.81
N THR A 213 -4.42 8.51 0.85
CA THR A 213 -3.05 9.04 0.86
C THR A 213 -2.80 9.98 2.05
N ALA A 214 -3.77 10.84 2.39
CA ALA A 214 -3.63 11.74 3.54
C ALA A 214 -3.68 10.95 4.85
N PHE A 215 -4.57 9.96 4.94
CA PHE A 215 -4.62 9.01 6.05
C PHE A 215 -3.28 8.34 6.26
N TYR A 216 -2.76 7.72 5.21
CA TYR A 216 -1.49 7.01 5.23
C TYR A 216 -0.34 7.93 5.69
N VAL A 217 -0.21 9.15 5.13
CA VAL A 217 0.84 10.09 5.52
C VAL A 217 0.72 10.47 7.00
N PHE A 218 -0.44 10.92 7.47
CA PHE A 218 -0.59 11.32 8.88
C PHE A 218 -0.40 10.14 9.84
N GLN A 219 -0.94 8.98 9.50
CA GLN A 219 -0.83 7.77 10.32
C GLN A 219 0.63 7.34 10.47
N TRP A 220 1.41 7.33 9.40
CA TRP A 220 2.84 6.95 9.47
C TRP A 220 3.71 8.00 10.15
N LEU A 221 3.41 9.29 10.00
CA LEU A 221 4.08 10.34 10.78
C LEU A 221 3.85 10.16 12.28
N LEU A 222 2.63 9.81 12.69
CA LEU A 222 2.32 9.50 14.09
C LEU A 222 3.02 8.22 14.54
N ILE A 223 2.85 7.12 13.80
CA ILE A 223 3.40 5.81 14.17
C ILE A 223 4.93 5.86 14.25
N GLY A 224 5.64 6.38 13.25
CA GLY A 224 7.10 6.34 13.23
C GLY A 224 7.74 7.09 14.41
N ASN A 225 7.22 8.28 14.72
CA ASN A 225 7.75 9.08 15.84
C ASN A 225 7.34 8.52 17.20
N LEU A 226 6.10 8.06 17.37
CA LEU A 226 5.64 7.45 18.62
C LEU A 226 6.33 6.10 18.86
N ALA A 227 6.51 5.28 17.82
CA ALA A 227 7.16 3.99 17.94
C ALA A 227 8.60 4.13 18.45
N THR A 228 9.32 5.19 18.05
CA THR A 228 10.68 5.46 18.57
C THR A 228 10.66 5.78 20.07
N ALA A 229 9.66 6.53 20.55
CA ALA A 229 9.53 6.89 21.96
C ALA A 229 9.04 5.73 22.86
N PHE A 230 8.19 4.84 22.32
CA PHE A 230 7.52 3.77 23.06
C PHE A 230 7.96 2.36 22.61
N TYR A 231 9.12 2.24 21.95
CA TYR A 231 9.56 0.98 21.37
C TYR A 231 9.70 -0.10 22.45
N LYS A 232 8.99 -1.22 22.27
CA LYS A 232 8.96 -2.36 23.20
C LYS A 232 8.51 -2.04 24.64
N THR A 233 7.95 -0.87 24.92
CA THR A 233 7.42 -0.53 26.25
C THR A 233 5.92 -0.77 26.40
N VAL A 234 5.21 -0.94 25.28
CA VAL A 234 3.77 -1.19 25.23
C VAL A 234 3.49 -2.70 25.20
N SER A 235 2.65 -3.18 26.12
CA SER A 235 2.25 -4.60 26.12
C SER A 235 1.21 -4.90 25.03
N ALA A 236 1.18 -6.15 24.56
CA ALA A 236 0.34 -6.57 23.45
C ALA A 236 -1.16 -6.27 23.65
N GLY A 237 -1.66 -6.36 24.90
CA GLY A 237 -3.07 -6.07 25.23
C GLY A 237 -3.50 -4.63 24.93
N TYR A 238 -2.56 -3.68 24.94
CA TYR A 238 -2.84 -2.28 24.64
C TYR A 238 -2.77 -1.94 23.14
N LEU A 239 -2.33 -2.86 22.27
CA LEU A 239 -2.16 -2.57 20.84
C LEU A 239 -3.49 -2.17 20.17
N VAL A 240 -4.61 -2.74 20.60
CA VAL A 240 -5.94 -2.36 20.10
C VAL A 240 -6.27 -0.91 20.47
N LEU A 241 -5.95 -0.49 21.69
CA LEU A 241 -6.19 0.89 22.14
C LEU A 241 -5.30 1.87 21.39
N TRP A 242 -4.03 1.52 21.16
CA TRP A 242 -3.13 2.31 20.31
C TRP A 242 -3.64 2.42 18.87
N PHE A 243 -4.08 1.32 18.28
CA PHE A 243 -4.66 1.31 16.94
C PHE A 243 -5.88 2.24 16.84
N LEU A 244 -6.81 2.16 17.80
CA LEU A 244 -7.99 3.02 17.84
C LEU A 244 -7.60 4.50 18.03
N GLY A 245 -6.70 4.79 18.97
CA GLY A 245 -6.22 6.15 19.25
C GLY A 245 -5.55 6.78 18.03
N ILE A 246 -4.64 6.07 17.37
CA ILE A 246 -3.97 6.51 16.15
C ILE A 246 -4.96 6.71 15.01
N THR A 247 -5.94 5.81 14.86
CA THR A 247 -6.97 5.92 13.80
C THR A 247 -7.85 7.16 14.00
N ILE A 248 -8.27 7.44 15.24
CA ILE A 248 -9.05 8.63 15.58
C ILE A 248 -8.21 9.89 15.34
N ALA A 249 -6.98 9.94 15.85
CA ALA A 249 -6.08 11.08 15.67
C ALA A 249 -5.82 11.37 14.18
N THR A 250 -5.53 10.32 13.40
CA THR A 250 -5.37 10.42 11.94
C THR A 250 -6.62 10.98 11.28
N SER A 251 -7.81 10.51 11.66
CA SER A 251 -9.08 11.00 11.10
C SER A 251 -9.29 12.49 11.39
N CYS A 252 -9.01 12.93 12.62
CA CYS A 252 -9.06 14.34 12.99
C CYS A 252 -8.07 15.17 12.15
N LEU A 253 -6.82 14.73 12.02
CA LEU A 253 -5.80 15.42 11.23
C LEU A 253 -6.19 15.53 9.75
N VAL A 254 -6.71 14.45 9.15
CA VAL A 254 -7.21 14.47 7.77
C VAL A 254 -8.38 15.43 7.61
N TRP A 255 -9.30 15.47 8.58
CA TRP A 255 -10.42 16.40 8.57
C TRP A 255 -9.95 17.86 8.64
N ILE A 256 -9.04 18.19 9.57
CA ILE A 256 -8.42 19.53 9.68
C ILE A 256 -7.70 19.91 8.38
N TYR A 257 -6.88 19.00 7.84
CA TYR A 257 -6.18 19.20 6.58
C TYR A 257 -7.13 19.56 5.44
N LYS A 258 -8.30 18.90 5.36
CA LYS A 258 -9.30 19.21 4.33
C LYS A 258 -9.90 20.60 4.51
N ILE A 259 -10.18 21.03 5.75
CA ILE A 259 -10.69 22.38 6.03
C ILE A 259 -9.68 23.44 5.61
N ILE A 260 -8.42 23.29 6.04
CA ILE A 260 -7.34 24.23 5.69
C ILE A 260 -7.15 24.30 4.17
N LYS A 261 -7.13 23.14 3.50
CA LYS A 261 -6.98 23.07 2.04
C LYS A 261 -8.15 23.72 1.30
N ALA A 262 -9.38 23.58 1.81
CA ALA A 262 -10.56 24.20 1.22
C ALA A 262 -10.49 25.72 1.35
N LYS A 263 -10.15 26.23 2.55
CA LYS A 263 -9.98 27.67 2.81
C LYS A 263 -8.89 28.28 1.92
N TYR A 264 -7.70 27.68 1.88
CA TYR A 264 -6.60 28.15 1.02
C TYR A 264 -6.97 28.23 -0.47
N ARG A 265 -7.78 27.28 -0.96
CA ARG A 265 -8.27 27.29 -2.35
C ARG A 265 -9.31 28.39 -2.59
N ALA A 266 -10.14 28.69 -1.61
CA ALA A 266 -11.10 29.79 -1.69
C ALA A 266 -10.37 31.14 -1.74
N ASP A 267 -9.41 31.35 -0.83
CA ASP A 267 -8.63 32.60 -0.76
C ASP A 267 -7.85 32.85 -2.06
N LYS A 268 -7.24 31.81 -2.65
CA LYS A 268 -6.57 31.91 -3.96
C LYS A 268 -7.50 32.26 -5.12
N ARG A 269 -8.78 31.89 -5.06
CA ARG A 269 -9.75 32.25 -6.10
C ARG A 269 -10.20 33.70 -5.97
N VAL A 270 -10.27 34.22 -4.75
CA VAL A 270 -10.64 35.62 -4.48
C VAL A 270 -9.50 36.58 -4.87
N GLY A 271 -8.23 36.20 -4.68
CA GLY A 271 -7.08 37.02 -5.09
C GLY A 271 -6.71 36.97 -6.57
N LEU A 272 -7.50 36.29 -7.42
CA LEU A 272 -7.33 36.20 -8.87
C LEU A 272 -8.47 36.90 -9.65
N VAL A 273 -9.37 37.59 -8.93
CA VAL A 273 -10.47 38.39 -9.49
C VAL A 273 -10.15 39.87 -9.32
#